data_AF-A0A970EZ87-F1
#
_entry.id   AF-A0A970EZ87-F1
#
_cell.length_a   1.000
_cell.length_b   1.000
_cell.length_c   1.000
_cell.angle_alpha   90.00
_cell.angle_beta   90.00
_cell.angle_gamma   90.00
#
_symmetry.space_group_name_H-M   'P 1'
#
loop_
_entity.id
_entity.type
_entity.pdbx_description
1 polymer ?
#
loop_
_entity_poly.entity_id
_entity_poly.type
_entity_poly.pdbx_seq_one_letter_code
_entity_poly.pdbx_strand_id
1 'polypeptide(L)'
;MKKTKQYIISFFIPVIIFMLVFFNANIFFEGTKNFLITDARIQYIALFGYLKDVLSGSESLLYSFSKGIGGNMLGTFAYYLASPLNFLIYFFPKHSLDNAILLILILKVGFAGLTMFSYLKNKYNKGKT
;
A
#
# COMPACT_ATOMS: atom_id res chain seq x y z
N MET A 1 28.42 -5.42 -9.36
CA MET A 1 27.26 -5.77 -10.22
C MET A 1 26.40 -6.95 -9.75
N LYS A 2 26.95 -8.14 -9.41
CA LYS A 2 26.11 -9.32 -9.03
C LYS A 2 25.19 -9.08 -7.81
N LYS A 3 25.67 -8.36 -6.79
CA LYS A 3 24.89 -8.08 -5.57
C LYS A 3 23.63 -7.24 -5.86
N THR A 4 23.74 -6.18 -6.66
CA THR A 4 22.61 -5.31 -7.04
C THR A 4 21.53 -6.09 -7.80
N LYS A 5 21.93 -6.99 -8.71
CA LYS A 5 20.98 -7.83 -9.47
C LYS A 5 20.12 -8.69 -8.54
N GLN A 6 20.69 -9.27 -7.48
CA GLN A 6 19.92 -10.11 -6.55
C GLN A 6 18.84 -9.33 -5.78
N TYR A 7 19.14 -8.10 -5.36
CA TYR A 7 18.14 -7.24 -4.70
C TYR A 7 17.01 -6.85 -5.66
N ILE A 8 17.34 -6.48 -6.90
CA ILE A 8 16.34 -6.17 -7.93
C ILE A 8 15.42 -7.38 -8.14
N ILE A 9 16.00 -8.57 -8.34
CA ILE A 9 15.24 -9.80 -8.55
C ILE A 9 14.34 -10.11 -7.34
N SER A 10 14.83 -9.92 -6.11
CA SER A 10 14.03 -10.17 -4.89
C SER A 10 12.83 -9.24 -4.73
N PHE A 11 12.88 -8.05 -5.33
CA PHE A 11 11.74 -7.14 -5.38
C PHE A 11 10.77 -7.54 -6.52
N PHE A 12 11.28 -7.78 -7.72
CA PHE A 12 10.44 -7.96 -8.91
C PHE A 12 9.80 -9.35 -9.03
N ILE A 13 10.44 -10.44 -8.59
CA ILE A 13 9.82 -11.78 -8.65
C ILE A 13 8.45 -11.82 -7.96
N PRO A 14 8.31 -11.44 -6.67
CA PRO A 14 7.02 -11.50 -6.00
C PRO A 14 6.01 -10.52 -6.60
N VAL A 15 6.46 -9.35 -7.07
CA VAL A 15 5.61 -8.38 -7.77
C VAL A 15 5.04 -8.96 -9.06
N ILE A 16 5.87 -9.60 -9.89
CA ILE A 16 5.43 -10.20 -11.16
C ILE A 16 4.43 -11.33 -10.89
N ILE A 17 4.72 -12.22 -9.95
CA ILE A 17 3.81 -13.31 -9.59
C ILE A 17 2.47 -12.75 -9.10
N PHE A 18 2.52 -11.76 -8.21
CA PHE A 18 1.32 -11.11 -7.69
C PHE A 18 0.48 -10.46 -8.80
N MET A 19 1.12 -9.70 -9.70
CA MET A 19 0.44 -9.08 -10.85
C MET A 19 -0.16 -10.12 -11.79
N LEU A 20 0.53 -11.23 -12.06
CA LEU A 20 0.00 -12.31 -12.90
C LEU A 20 -1.26 -12.94 -12.29
N VAL A 21 -1.26 -13.20 -10.98
CA VAL A 21 -2.45 -13.72 -10.29
C VAL A 21 -3.61 -12.74 -10.39
N PHE A 22 -3.36 -11.46 -10.12
CA PHE A 22 -4.36 -10.40 -10.15
C PHE A 22 -4.93 -10.17 -11.56
N PHE A 23 -4.05 -10.20 -12.57
CA PHE A 23 -4.45 -10.12 -13.97
C PHE A 23 -5.37 -11.27 -14.38
N ASN A 24 -5.00 -12.52 -14.05
CA ASN A 24 -5.85 -13.69 -14.33
C ASN A 24 -7.20 -13.66 -13.59
N ALA A 25 -7.24 -13.01 -12.43
CA ALA A 25 -8.48 -12.80 -11.69
C ALA A 25 -9.36 -11.66 -12.24
N ASN A 26 -8.91 -10.94 -13.29
CA ASN A 26 -9.51 -9.69 -13.80
C ASN A 26 -9.56 -8.56 -12.76
N ILE A 27 -8.60 -8.59 -11.83
CA ILE A 27 -8.42 -7.58 -10.79
C ILE A 27 -7.17 -6.79 -11.12
N PHE A 28 -7.28 -5.86 -12.05
CA PHE A 28 -6.17 -5.01 -12.50
C PHE A 28 -6.63 -3.56 -12.56
N PHE A 29 -5.74 -2.64 -12.93
CA PHE A 29 -6.12 -1.24 -13.14
C PHE A 29 -7.30 -1.18 -14.11
N GLU A 30 -8.42 -0.57 -13.68
CA GLU A 30 -9.70 -0.53 -14.42
C GLU A 30 -10.30 -1.91 -14.76
N GLY A 31 -9.93 -2.95 -14.01
CA GLY A 31 -10.45 -4.31 -14.19
C GLY A 31 -11.95 -4.42 -13.88
N THR A 32 -12.60 -5.43 -14.46
CA THR A 32 -14.03 -5.70 -14.23
C THR A 32 -14.33 -6.11 -12.80
N LYS A 33 -13.32 -6.59 -12.06
CA LYS A 33 -13.41 -6.97 -10.65
C LYS A 33 -12.45 -6.13 -9.82
N ASN A 34 -12.86 -5.78 -8.60
CA ASN A 34 -12.05 -5.03 -7.64
C ASN A 34 -11.61 -5.96 -6.49
N PHE A 35 -10.37 -5.86 -6.03
CA PHE A 35 -9.87 -6.63 -4.88
C PHE A 35 -10.44 -6.10 -3.55
N LEU A 36 -10.93 -4.87 -3.52
CA LEU A 36 -11.60 -4.27 -2.38
C LEU A 36 -13.01 -4.85 -2.29
N ILE A 37 -13.18 -5.85 -1.42
CA ILE A 37 -14.44 -6.55 -1.18
C ILE A 37 -14.99 -6.13 0.19
N THR A 38 -16.31 -5.97 0.27
CA THR A 38 -17.07 -5.68 1.52
C THR A 38 -16.49 -4.48 2.30
N ASP A 39 -15.90 -4.71 3.47
CA ASP A 39 -15.45 -3.65 4.38
C ASP A 39 -14.29 -2.86 3.81
N ALA A 40 -13.39 -3.51 3.06
CA ALA A 40 -12.29 -2.81 2.39
C ALA A 40 -12.81 -1.84 1.32
N ARG A 41 -13.96 -2.13 0.72
CA ARG A 41 -14.54 -1.24 -0.29
C ARG A 41 -15.11 0.02 0.35
N ILE A 42 -15.84 -0.13 1.46
CA ILE A 42 -16.54 1.01 2.08
C ILE A 42 -15.61 1.76 3.02
N GLN A 43 -14.99 1.06 3.97
CA GLN A 43 -14.20 1.68 5.03
C GLN A 43 -12.82 2.13 4.56
N TYR A 44 -12.08 1.27 3.86
CA TYR A 44 -10.72 1.62 3.46
C TYR A 44 -10.71 2.73 2.41
N ILE A 45 -11.61 2.70 1.40
CA ILE A 45 -11.72 3.80 0.43
C ILE A 45 -12.05 5.12 1.14
N ALA A 46 -12.98 5.12 2.11
CA ALA A 46 -13.30 6.31 2.88
C ALA A 46 -12.11 6.83 3.69
N LEU A 47 -11.35 5.95 4.35
CA LEU A 47 -10.15 6.33 5.12
C LEU A 47 -9.03 6.87 4.23
N PHE A 48 -8.84 6.29 3.04
CA PHE A 48 -7.87 6.80 2.07
C PHE A 48 -8.32 8.12 1.42
N GLY A 49 -9.63 8.30 1.23
CA GLY A 49 -10.23 9.57 0.83
C GLY A 49 -9.98 10.67 1.87
N TYR A 50 -10.22 10.36 3.15
CA TYR A 50 -9.88 11.24 4.26
C TYR A 50 -8.38 11.55 4.31
N LEU A 51 -7.50 10.57 4.13
CA LEU A 51 -6.06 10.81 4.06
C LEU A 51 -5.71 11.80 2.94
N LYS A 52 -6.34 11.66 1.77
CA LYS A 52 -6.15 12.61 0.67
C LYS A 52 -6.59 14.02 1.05
N ASP A 53 -7.72 14.16 1.73
CA ASP A 53 -8.21 15.47 2.20
C ASP A 53 -7.24 16.10 3.21
N VAL A 54 -6.73 15.32 4.16
CA VAL A 54 -5.70 15.78 5.09
C VAL A 54 -4.43 16.23 4.36
N LEU A 55 -3.96 15.45 3.38
CA LEU A 55 -2.79 15.81 2.57
C LEU A 55 -3.03 17.02 1.65
N SER A 56 -4.30 17.29 1.30
CA SER A 56 -4.70 18.44 0.49
C SER A 56 -5.00 19.69 1.34
N GLY A 57 -4.94 19.57 2.67
CA GLY A 57 -5.24 20.65 3.62
C GLY A 57 -6.74 20.92 3.82
N SER A 58 -7.63 20.07 3.31
CA SER A 58 -9.09 20.22 3.47
C SER A 58 -9.64 19.57 4.75
N GLU A 59 -8.87 18.71 5.42
CA GLU A 59 -9.22 18.07 6.69
C GLU A 59 -8.03 18.12 7.67
N SER A 60 -8.29 17.98 8.97
CA SER A 60 -7.25 17.92 10.00
C SER A 60 -6.85 16.48 10.30
N LEU A 61 -5.54 16.23 10.45
CA LEU A 61 -5.01 14.89 10.76
C LEU A 61 -5.49 14.36 12.13
N LEU A 62 -5.65 15.25 13.12
CA LEU A 62 -5.83 14.87 14.52
C LEU A 62 -7.30 14.77 14.94
N TYR A 63 -8.19 15.48 14.24
CA TYR A 63 -9.60 15.54 14.57
C TYR A 63 -10.42 15.76 13.30
N SER A 64 -11.54 15.08 13.14
CA SER A 64 -12.45 15.33 12.02
C SER A 64 -13.89 15.43 12.51
N PHE A 65 -14.59 16.46 12.04
CA PHE A 65 -16.04 16.63 12.24
C PHE A 65 -16.85 15.67 11.35
N SER A 66 -16.24 15.18 10.27
CA SER A 66 -16.83 14.19 9.36
C SER A 66 -16.98 12.79 10.02
N LYS A 67 -16.40 12.60 11.21
CA LYS A 67 -16.52 11.37 12.02
C LYS A 67 -17.76 11.44 12.93
N GLY A 68 -18.95 11.16 12.40
CA GLY A 68 -20.19 11.09 13.19
C GLY A 68 -20.50 12.41 13.92
N ILE A 69 -20.33 12.45 15.25
CA ILE A 69 -20.46 13.67 16.08
C ILE A 69 -19.16 14.48 16.20
N GLY A 70 -18.16 14.15 15.38
CA GLY A 70 -16.79 14.62 15.50
C GLY A 70 -15.96 13.78 16.45
N GLY A 71 -14.67 13.62 16.16
CA GLY A 71 -13.79 12.88 17.06
C GLY A 71 -12.31 12.86 16.67
N ASN A 72 -11.51 12.37 17.60
CA ASN A 72 -10.07 12.18 17.43
C ASN A 72 -9.77 11.16 16.31
N MET A 73 -8.81 11.50 15.45
CA MET A 73 -8.36 10.71 14.31
C MET A 73 -6.93 10.16 14.43
N LEU A 74 -6.13 10.56 15.43
CA LEU A 74 -4.75 10.07 15.61
C LEU A 74 -4.67 8.55 15.69
N GLY A 75 -5.54 7.93 16.49
CA GLY A 75 -5.56 6.47 16.65
C GLY A 75 -5.95 5.77 15.34
N THR A 76 -6.94 6.30 14.63
CA THR A 76 -7.38 5.79 13.32
C THR A 76 -6.27 5.93 12.28
N PHE A 77 -5.58 7.08 12.26
CA PHE A 77 -4.44 7.31 11.38
C PHE A 77 -3.30 6.33 11.67
N ALA A 78 -2.90 6.19 12.93
CA ALA A 78 -1.83 5.29 13.34
C ALA A 78 -2.11 3.83 12.95
N TYR A 79 -3.37 3.38 13.10
CA TYR A 79 -3.75 2.00 12.84
C TYR A 79 -3.91 1.69 11.34
N TYR A 80 -4.52 2.58 10.55
CA TYR A 80 -4.87 2.30 9.15
C TYR A 80 -3.97 2.99 8.11
N LEU A 81 -3.45 4.18 8.43
CA LEU A 81 -2.96 5.12 7.42
C LEU A 81 -1.48 5.48 7.55
N ALA A 82 -0.82 5.16 8.66
CA ALA A 82 0.56 5.57 8.95
C ALA A 82 1.65 4.95 8.06
N SER A 83 1.31 4.05 7.13
CA SER A 83 2.29 3.51 6.20
C SER A 83 2.83 4.62 5.27
N PRO A 84 4.16 4.79 5.12
CA PRO A 84 4.73 5.86 4.29
C PRO A 84 4.36 5.73 2.81
N LEU A 85 4.10 4.51 2.34
CA LEU A 85 3.64 4.26 0.97
C LEU A 85 2.25 4.87 0.70
N ASN A 86 1.45 5.08 1.75
CA ASN A 86 0.13 5.70 1.60
C ASN A 86 0.21 7.16 1.15
N PHE A 87 1.38 7.81 1.22
CA PHE A 87 1.57 9.14 0.63
C PHE A 87 1.28 9.18 -0.88
N LEU A 88 1.46 8.05 -1.59
CA LEU A 88 1.17 7.94 -3.02
C LEU A 88 -0.28 8.27 -3.37
N ILE A 89 -1.22 8.13 -2.42
CA ILE A 89 -2.63 8.46 -2.57
C ILE A 89 -2.85 9.92 -2.99
N TYR A 90 -1.94 10.82 -2.58
CA TYR A 90 -2.03 12.23 -2.93
C TYR A 90 -2.09 12.46 -4.45
N PHE A 91 -1.37 11.66 -5.22
CA PHE A 91 -1.26 11.82 -6.68
C PHE A 91 -2.45 11.27 -7.48
N PHE A 92 -3.39 10.57 -6.84
CA PHE A 92 -4.54 9.97 -7.51
C PHE A 92 -5.83 10.75 -7.21
N PRO A 93 -6.73 10.98 -8.18
CA PRO A 93 -8.03 11.58 -7.90
C PRO A 93 -8.90 10.64 -7.03
N LYS A 94 -9.88 11.21 -6.29
CA LYS A 94 -10.71 10.44 -5.35
C LYS A 94 -11.48 9.29 -6.00
N HIS A 95 -11.88 9.45 -7.27
CA HIS A 95 -12.63 8.41 -8.00
C HIS A 95 -11.76 7.20 -8.39
N SER A 96 -10.43 7.32 -8.35
CA SER A 96 -9.49 6.26 -8.71
C SER A 96 -8.62 5.82 -7.52
N LEU A 97 -9.15 5.92 -6.30
CA LEU A 97 -8.41 5.53 -5.09
C LEU A 97 -8.17 4.02 -5.01
N ASP A 98 -9.04 3.21 -5.60
CA ASP A 98 -8.86 1.79 -5.76
C ASP A 98 -7.57 1.44 -6.51
N ASN A 99 -7.30 2.12 -7.63
CA ASN A 99 -6.06 1.99 -8.40
C ASN A 99 -4.83 2.41 -7.55
N ALA A 100 -4.97 3.47 -6.77
CA ALA A 100 -3.89 3.93 -5.88
C ALA A 100 -3.57 2.91 -4.79
N ILE A 101 -4.60 2.31 -4.17
CA ILE A 101 -4.43 1.26 -3.15
C ILE A 101 -3.83 0.00 -3.78
N LEU A 102 -4.22 -0.37 -5.00
CA LEU A 102 -3.62 -1.48 -5.74
C LEU A 102 -2.12 -1.27 -5.97
N LEU A 103 -1.72 -0.06 -6.40
CA LEU A 103 -0.31 0.28 -6.57
C LEU A 103 0.47 0.17 -5.26
N ILE A 104 -0.09 0.68 -4.16
CA ILE A 104 0.53 0.57 -2.83
C ILE A 104 0.70 -0.90 -2.43
N LEU A 105 -0.31 -1.74 -2.70
CA LEU A 105 -0.26 -3.16 -2.41
C LEU A 105 0.85 -3.87 -3.20
N ILE A 106 0.97 -3.58 -4.50
CA ILE A 106 2.04 -4.10 -5.36
C ILE A 106 3.42 -3.72 -4.80
N LEU A 107 3.61 -2.46 -4.40
CA LEU A 107 4.87 -2.01 -3.81
C LEU A 107 5.17 -2.69 -2.47
N LYS A 108 4.16 -2.86 -1.61
CA LYS A 108 4.30 -3.58 -0.33
C LYS A 108 4.78 -5.02 -0.55
N VAL A 109 4.24 -5.72 -1.56
CA VAL A 109 4.67 -7.07 -1.93
C VAL A 109 6.15 -7.09 -2.38
N GLY A 110 6.56 -6.13 -3.22
CA GLY A 110 7.96 -6.00 -3.63
C GLY A 110 8.92 -5.73 -2.48
N PHE A 111 8.56 -4.80 -1.57
CA PHE A 111 9.35 -4.52 -0.38
C PHE A 111 9.39 -5.70 0.60
N ALA A 112 8.33 -6.49 0.72
CA ALA A 112 8.34 -7.71 1.52
C ALA A 112 9.37 -8.72 0.99
N GLY A 113 9.42 -8.94 -0.33
CA GLY A 113 10.45 -9.78 -0.96
C GLY A 113 11.87 -9.26 -0.75
N LEU A 114 12.08 -7.95 -0.95
CA LEU A 114 13.37 -7.30 -0.78
C LEU A 114 13.90 -7.39 0.66
N THR A 115 13.03 -7.11 1.64
CA THR A 115 13.39 -7.14 3.07
C THR A 115 13.65 -8.56 3.55
N MET A 116 12.86 -9.54 3.11
CA MET A 116 13.11 -10.95 3.42
C MET A 116 14.43 -11.44 2.83
N PHE A 117 14.74 -11.09 1.57
CA PHE A 117 16.03 -11.39 0.97
C PHE A 117 17.19 -10.76 1.77
N SER A 118 17.06 -9.48 2.15
CA SER A 118 18.05 -8.79 2.98
C SER A 118 18.27 -9.48 4.32
N TYR A 119 17.18 -9.88 5.00
CA TYR A 119 17.24 -10.62 6.26
C TYR A 119 17.97 -11.96 6.11
N LEU A 120 17.55 -12.81 5.15
CA LEU A 120 18.15 -14.13 4.91
C LEU A 120 19.63 -14.00 4.55
N LYS A 121 19.96 -13.05 3.68
CA LYS A 121 21.34 -12.80 3.28
C LYS A 121 22.22 -12.42 4.47
N ASN A 122 21.75 -11.56 5.37
CA ASN A 122 22.49 -11.16 6.56
C ASN A 122 22.60 -12.27 7.59
N LYS A 123 21.56 -13.11 7.73
CA LYS A 123 21.54 -14.25 8.66
C LYS A 123 22.53 -15.34 8.25
N TYR A 124 22.53 -15.73 6.97
CA TYR A 124 23.29 -16.89 6.50
C TYR A 124 24.67 -16.57 5.91
N ASN A 125 24.96 -15.32 5.52
CA ASN A 125 26.32 -14.94 5.08
C ASN A 125 27.23 -14.43 6.20
N LYS A 126 26.72 -14.28 7.43
CA LYS A 126 27.55 -13.93 8.60
C LYS A 126 28.47 -15.06 9.07
N GLY A 127 28.29 -16.30 8.61
CA GLY A 127 29.13 -17.45 8.96
C GLY A 127 30.24 -17.79 7.96
N LYS A 128 30.56 -16.88 7.02
CA LYS A 128 31.60 -17.07 5.98
C LYS A 128 32.74 -16.03 6.06
N THR A 129 32.92 -15.40 7.22
CA THR A 129 34.08 -14.55 7.52
C THR A 129 35.13 -15.35 8.26
#